data_AF-A0A3N4V3M8-F1
#
_entry.id   AF-A0A3N4V3M8-F1
#
_cell.length_a   1.000
_cell.length_b   1.000
_cell.length_c   1.000
_cell.angle_alpha   90.00
_cell.angle_beta   90.00
_cell.angle_gamma   90.00
#
_symmetry.space_group_name_H-M   'P 1'
#
loop_
_entity.id
_entity.type
_entity.pdbx_description
1 polymer ?
#
loop_
_entity_poly.entity_id
_entity_poly.type
_entity_poly.pdbx_seq_one_letter_code
_entity_poly.pdbx_strand_id
1 'polypeptide(L)'
;MNAYGELASDLWRAADERRFLDMPGRDEFFGELGDRIARRVDELRPLFAGDAPVNEPARRRDLRLRKAQKQAEELAYQELLFSQSVVPVDELVDA
;
A
#
# COMPACT_ATOMS: atom_id res chain seq x y z
N MET A 1 3.60 -15.16 -0.46
CA MET A 1 3.22 -13.75 -0.65
C MET A 1 1.95 -13.50 0.15
N ASN A 2 1.78 -12.32 0.75
CA ASN A 2 0.56 -11.96 1.47
C ASN A 2 -0.45 -11.25 0.53
N ALA A 3 -1.66 -10.98 1.01
CA ALA A 3 -2.72 -10.36 0.20
C ALA A 3 -2.35 -8.97 -0.36
N TYR A 4 -1.49 -8.21 0.34
CA TYR A 4 -1.00 -6.92 -0.13
C TYR A 4 0.00 -7.09 -1.29
N GLY A 5 0.88 -8.08 -1.19
CA GLY A 5 1.82 -8.43 -2.26
C GLY A 5 1.11 -8.97 -3.50
N GLU A 6 0.08 -9.79 -3.32
CA GLU A 6 -0.78 -10.27 -4.42
C GLU A 6 -1.46 -9.11 -5.14
N LEU A 7 -2.11 -8.20 -4.42
CA LEU A 7 -2.74 -7.04 -5.03
C LEU A 7 -1.73 -6.12 -5.73
N ALA A 8 -0.55 -5.89 -5.12
CA ALA A 8 0.51 -5.11 -5.74
C ALA A 8 1.02 -5.74 -7.04
N SER A 9 1.21 -7.06 -7.05
CA SER A 9 1.58 -7.85 -8.22
C SER A 9 0.54 -7.71 -9.33
N ASP A 10 -0.75 -7.86 -9.00
CA ASP A 10 -1.85 -7.74 -9.96
C ASP A 10 -1.93 -6.32 -10.56
N LEU A 11 -1.77 -5.28 -9.72
CA LEU A 11 -1.77 -3.89 -10.17
C LEU A 11 -0.60 -3.57 -11.10
N TRP A 12 0.60 -4.07 -10.80
CA TRP A 12 1.77 -3.90 -11.66
C TRP A 12 1.62 -4.64 -12.99
N ARG A 13 1.12 -5.88 -12.96
CA ARG A 13 0.82 -6.64 -14.17
C ARG A 13 -0.20 -5.93 -15.05
N ALA A 14 -1.25 -5.38 -14.44
CA ALA A 14 -2.28 -4.64 -15.16
C ALA A 14 -1.75 -3.33 -15.79
N ALA A 15 -0.73 -2.71 -15.17
CA ALA A 15 -0.13 -1.48 -15.67
C ALA A 15 0.84 -1.72 -16.85
N ASP A 16 1.68 -2.76 -16.79
CA ASP A 16 2.60 -3.15 -17.87
C ASP A 16 2.93 -4.65 -17.79
N GLU A 17 2.15 -5.45 -18.50
CA GLU A 17 2.29 -6.92 -18.47
C GLU A 17 3.64 -7.39 -19.02
N ARG A 18 4.17 -6.75 -20.06
CA ARG A 18 5.45 -7.16 -20.66
C ARG A 18 6.57 -6.96 -19.65
N ARG A 19 6.67 -5.76 -19.06
CA ARG A 19 7.69 -5.46 -18.05
C ARG A 19 7.54 -6.32 -16.79
N PHE A 20 6.31 -6.65 -16.40
CA PHE A 20 6.04 -7.55 -15.29
C PHE A 20 6.53 -8.99 -15.56
N LEU A 21 6.33 -9.50 -16.77
CA LEU A 21 6.78 -10.85 -17.15
C LEU A 21 8.30 -10.94 -17.28
N ASP A 22 8.95 -9.87 -17.73
CA ASP A 22 10.41 -9.79 -17.87
C ASP A 22 11.13 -9.56 -16.53
N MET A 23 10.40 -9.33 -15.43
CA MET A 23 10.98 -9.04 -14.12
C MET A 23 11.61 -10.29 -13.47
N PRO A 24 12.92 -10.29 -13.19
CA PRO A 24 13.56 -11.36 -12.43
C PRO A 24 13.19 -11.27 -10.94
N GLY A 25 13.12 -12.41 -10.24
CA GLY A 25 12.87 -12.43 -8.79
C GLY A 25 11.51 -11.86 -8.35
N ARG A 26 10.55 -11.82 -9.28
CA ARG A 26 9.26 -11.15 -9.09
C ARG A 26 8.50 -11.58 -7.82
N ASP A 27 8.44 -12.87 -7.56
CA ASP A 27 7.69 -13.41 -6.43
C ASP A 27 8.32 -13.01 -5.08
N GLU A 28 9.66 -12.89 -5.02
CA GLU A 28 10.40 -12.37 -3.86
C GLU A 28 10.14 -10.87 -3.70
N PHE A 29 10.27 -10.10 -4.80
CA PHE A 29 10.00 -8.66 -4.79
C PHE A 29 8.60 -8.33 -4.26
N PHE A 30 7.54 -8.96 -4.78
CA PHE A 30 6.18 -8.70 -4.31
C PHE A 30 5.89 -9.32 -2.94
N GLY A 31 6.60 -10.38 -2.57
CA GLY A 31 6.62 -10.89 -1.19
C GLY A 31 7.09 -9.83 -0.21
N GLU A 32 8.28 -9.28 -0.43
CA GLU A 32 8.86 -8.22 0.41
C GLU A 32 8.04 -6.94 0.39
N LEU A 33 7.53 -6.54 -0.78
CA LEU A 33 6.68 -5.37 -0.92
C LEU A 33 5.38 -5.54 -0.12
N GLY A 34 4.76 -6.71 -0.22
CA GLY A 34 3.58 -7.05 0.58
C GLY A 34 3.85 -6.95 2.08
N ASP A 35 5.00 -7.43 2.56
CA ASP A 35 5.36 -7.37 3.98
C ASP A 35 5.68 -5.94 4.45
N ARG A 36 6.21 -5.10 3.56
CA ARG A 36 6.39 -3.67 3.83
C ARG A 36 5.04 -2.94 3.91
N ILE A 37 4.12 -3.21 2.98
CA ILE A 37 2.77 -2.64 2.99
C ILE A 37 2.03 -3.05 4.27
N ALA A 38 2.05 -4.34 4.61
CA ALA A 38 1.40 -4.86 5.82
C ALA A 38 1.90 -4.14 7.09
N ARG A 39 3.22 -4.03 7.26
CA ARG A 39 3.82 -3.30 8.40
C ARG A 39 3.40 -1.84 8.42
N ARG A 40 3.39 -1.18 7.26
CA ARG A 40 3.00 0.22 7.15
C ARG A 40 1.53 0.44 7.51
N VAL A 41 0.66 -0.48 7.09
CA VAL A 41 -0.76 -0.47 7.47
C VAL A 41 -0.92 -0.63 8.98
N ASP A 42 -0.17 -1.54 9.61
CA ASP A 42 -0.22 -1.75 11.06
C ASP A 42 0.25 -0.52 11.85
N GLU A 43 1.24 0.22 11.34
CA GLU A 43 1.69 1.49 11.91
C GLU A 43 0.65 2.60 11.77
N LEU A 44 0.00 2.71 10.60
CA LEU A 44 -0.92 3.78 10.26
C LEU A 44 -2.32 3.59 10.86
N ARG A 45 -2.78 2.35 10.96
CA ARG A 45 -4.13 2.03 11.44
C ARG A 45 -4.46 2.65 12.80
N PRO A 46 -3.62 2.55 13.86
CA PRO A 46 -3.93 3.20 15.14
C PRO A 46 -3.98 4.73 15.01
N LEU A 47 -3.13 5.33 14.16
CA LEU A 47 -3.12 6.78 13.92
C LEU A 47 -4.43 7.25 13.29
N PHE A 48 -4.94 6.53 12.29
CA PHE A 48 -6.22 6.84 11.66
C PHE A 48 -7.43 6.46 12.51
N ALA A 49 -7.32 5.42 13.33
CA ALA A 49 -8.40 5.00 14.21
C ALA A 49 -8.66 6.04 15.31
N GLY A 50 -7.61 6.76 15.73
CA GLY A 50 -7.65 7.71 16.83
C GLY A 50 -8.11 7.07 18.14
N ASP A 51 -8.34 7.93 19.13
CA ASP A 51 -8.81 7.48 20.44
C ASP A 51 -10.21 6.89 20.37
N ALA A 52 -10.42 5.80 21.11
CA ALA A 52 -11.74 5.20 21.25
C ALA A 52 -12.62 6.06 22.19
N PRO A 53 -13.83 6.48 21.77
CA PRO A 53 -14.75 7.17 22.66
C PRO A 53 -15.15 6.31 23.86
N VAL A 54 -15.29 6.95 25.03
CA VAL A 54 -15.81 6.28 26.24
C VAL A 54 -17.24 5.79 25.95
N ASN A 55 -17.48 4.49 26.17
CA ASN A 55 -18.74 3.80 25.85
C ASN A 55 -19.08 3.69 24.35
N GLU A 56 -18.08 3.61 23.47
CA GLU A 56 -18.31 3.38 22.03
C GLU A 56 -19.11 2.08 21.78
N PRO A 57 -20.31 2.15 21.16
CA PRO A 57 -21.06 0.94 20.79
C PRO A 57 -20.27 0.10 19.78
N ALA A 58 -20.35 -1.23 19.89
CA ALA A 58 -19.58 -2.17 19.05
C ALA A 58 -19.68 -1.87 17.54
N ARG A 59 -20.89 -1.56 17.04
CA ARG A 59 -21.09 -1.20 15.63
C ARG A 59 -20.30 0.05 15.21
N ARG A 60 -20.19 1.06 16.07
CA ARG A 60 -19.44 2.30 15.79
C ARG A 60 -17.93 2.03 15.83
N ARG A 61 -17.48 1.22 16.79
CA ARG A 61 -16.10 0.73 16.86
C ARG A 61 -15.69 0.02 15.57
N ASP A 62 -16.49 -0.93 15.11
CA ASP A 62 -16.17 -1.69 13.89
C ASP A 62 -16.12 -0.78 12.66
N LEU A 63 -17.03 0.21 12.57
CA LEU A 63 -17.00 1.19 11.49
C LEU A 63 -15.74 2.05 11.54
N ARG A 64 -15.35 2.53 12.71
CA ARG A 64 -14.14 3.34 12.92
C ARG A 64 -12.88 2.56 12.54
N LEU A 65 -12.75 1.33 13.03
CA LEU A 65 -11.61 0.46 12.72
C LEU A 65 -11.55 0.10 11.24
N ARG A 66 -12.68 -0.20 10.59
CA ARG A 66 -12.74 -0.44 9.14
C ARG A 66 -12.34 0.80 8.33
N LYS A 67 -12.80 1.99 8.74
CA LYS A 67 -12.41 3.24 8.08
C LYS A 67 -10.91 3.49 8.23
N ALA A 68 -10.36 3.29 9.43
CA ALA A 68 -8.94 3.43 9.69
C ALA A 68 -8.10 2.44 8.90
N GLN A 69 -8.53 1.18 8.81
CA GLN A 69 -7.90 0.16 7.98
C GLN A 69 -7.83 0.62 6.52
N LYS A 70 -8.96 1.06 5.94
CA LYS A 70 -9.00 1.52 4.55
C LYS A 70 -8.08 2.70 4.29
N GLN A 71 -8.06 3.68 5.20
CA GLN A 71 -7.18 4.85 5.09
C GLN A 71 -5.70 4.48 5.21
N ALA A 72 -5.38 3.55 6.11
CA ALA A 72 -4.03 3.01 6.28
C ALA A 72 -3.55 2.29 5.02
N GLU A 73 -4.40 1.44 4.43
CA GLU A 73 -4.11 0.72 3.18
C GLU A 73 -3.89 1.69 2.02
N GLU A 74 -4.79 2.66 1.84
CA GLU A 74 -4.68 3.66 0.79
C GLU A 74 -3.36 4.43 0.86
N LEU A 75 -2.99 4.93 2.04
CA LEU A 75 -1.73 5.65 2.22
C LEU A 75 -0.51 4.74 2.04
N ALA A 76 -0.53 3.52 2.57
CA ALA A 76 0.58 2.57 2.43
C ALA A 76 0.84 2.22 0.94
N TYR A 77 -0.21 2.03 0.15
CA TYR A 77 -0.08 1.82 -1.29
C TYR A 77 0.46 3.06 -2.01
N GLN A 78 -0.03 4.25 -1.68
CA GLN A 78 0.50 5.49 -2.25
C GLN A 78 2.00 5.64 -1.96
N GLU A 79 2.44 5.43 -0.71
CA GLU A 79 3.84 5.58 -0.30
C GLU A 79 4.77 4.51 -0.90
N LEU A 80 4.34 3.25 -0.97
CA LEU A 80 5.25 2.13 -1.26
C LEU A 80 5.15 1.61 -2.69
N LEU A 81 3.96 1.67 -3.30
CA LEU A 81 3.70 1.14 -4.63
C LEU A 81 3.75 2.23 -5.69
N PHE A 82 3.15 3.40 -5.44
CA PHE A 82 2.97 4.45 -6.46
C PHE A 82 3.99 5.59 -6.36
N SER A 83 4.51 5.89 -5.17
CA SER A 83 5.47 6.99 -4.96
C SER A 83 6.90 6.70 -5.46
N GLN A 84 7.20 5.50 -5.98
CA GLN A 84 8.49 5.20 -6.60
C GLN A 84 8.60 5.65 -8.06
N SER A 85 7.58 6.30 -8.62
CA SER A 85 7.64 6.97 -9.92
C SER A 85 8.14 8.41 -9.78
N VAL A 86 9.37 8.60 -9.29
CA VAL A 86 10.09 9.86 -9.53
C VAL A 86 10.60 9.80 -10.95
N VAL A 87 10.06 10.68 -11.79
CA VAL A 87 10.52 10.97 -13.16
C VAL A 87 12.06 10.96 -13.19
N PRO A 88 12.71 10.25 -14.13
CA PRO A 88 14.16 10.35 -14.27
C PRO A 88 14.53 11.83 -14.47
N VAL A 89 15.47 12.32 -13.66
CA VAL A 89 15.93 13.72 -13.57
C VAL A 89 16.51 14.26 -14.90
N ASP A 90 16.55 13.45 -15.95
CA ASP A 90 17.15 13.77 -17.25
C ASP A 90 16.29 14.68 -18.15
N GLU A 91 15.04 15.00 -17.77
CA GLU A 91 14.17 15.92 -18.52
C GLU A 91 14.08 17.35 -17.93
N LEU A 92 14.93 17.71 -16.95
CA LEU A 92 14.98 19.08 -16.40
C LEU A 92 16.10 19.96 -16.98
N VAL A 93 16.79 19.49 -18.01
CA VAL A 93 17.84 20.25 -18.70
C VAL A 93 17.40 20.53 -20.14
N ASP A 94 16.44 21.44 -20.31
CA ASP A 94 16.26 22.30 -21.50
C ASP A 94 14.86 22.96 -21.49
N ALA A 95 14.67 23.95 -20.61
CA ALA A 95 13.57 24.90 -20.70
C ALA A 95 14.04 26.32 -20.35
#